data_AF-A0A077WPV9-F1
#
_entry.id   AF-A0A077WPV9-F1
#
_cell.length_a   1.000
_cell.length_b   1.000
_cell.length_c   1.000
_cell.angle_alpha   90.00
_cell.angle_beta   90.00
_cell.angle_gamma   90.00
#
_symmetry.space_group_name_H-M   'P 1'
#
loop_
_entity.id
_entity.type
_entity.pdbx_description
1 polymer ?
#
loop_
_entity_poly.entity_id
_entity_poly.type
_entity_poly.pdbx_seq_one_letter_code
_entity_poly.pdbx_strand_id
1 'polypeptide(L)'
;MQRQVASRILLRLSWQSALRRPFAVNFSCRRFCTNVQNHQRLSSTQKSHTTLSLSPTTPTVRYRPVSFYRLTPLSQERVEELRKQIFDQLTKWGVVGRIYLAPEQGISGINCQMAVPVHMLPMVRHFFEHLDMGHIEYTEGLDDLDTPCFRKLRVMIKKNLVAIKDVLPAKEIEIQKEQHLDPEEWHRQLTEKGSDAVLVDMRNHYEYDIGRFDHAIKMDVDTFREGLDELERMMLSRPDKEIYMYCTGGIRCTATSSYFANKGIGKNLKMASR
;
A
#
# COMPACT_ATOMS: atom_id res chain seq x y z
N MET A 1 -13.40 -38.43 10.02
CA MET A 1 -14.26 -37.40 10.63
C MET A 1 -13.45 -36.76 11.77
N GLN A 2 -13.36 -35.42 11.80
CA GLN A 2 -12.47 -34.57 12.61
C GLN A 2 -11.01 -34.41 12.13
N ARG A 3 -10.73 -33.24 11.52
CA ARG A 3 -9.57 -32.33 11.74
C ARG A 3 -9.33 -31.46 10.49
N GLN A 4 -10.17 -30.42 10.30
CA GLN A 4 -9.92 -29.32 9.37
C GLN A 4 -10.42 -28.01 10.00
N VAL A 5 -9.68 -27.46 10.97
CA VAL A 5 -9.86 -26.05 11.41
C VAL A 5 -8.53 -25.36 11.79
N ALA A 6 -7.38 -26.05 11.81
CA ALA A 6 -6.17 -25.50 12.43
C ALA A 6 -5.14 -24.83 11.50
N SER A 7 -5.32 -24.75 10.17
CA SER A 7 -4.28 -24.20 9.27
C SER A 7 -4.44 -22.73 8.85
N ARG A 8 -5.54 -22.06 9.21
CA ARG A 8 -5.78 -20.64 8.83
C ARG A 8 -5.29 -19.60 9.84
N ILE A 9 -4.71 -20.02 10.97
CA ILE A 9 -4.27 -19.12 12.05
C ILE A 9 -2.75 -18.87 12.04
N LEU A 10 -1.95 -19.73 11.40
CA LEU A 10 -0.49 -19.58 11.37
C LEU A 10 0.04 -18.67 10.24
N LEU A 11 -0.79 -18.34 9.24
CA LEU A 11 -0.46 -17.47 8.09
C LEU A 11 -0.35 -15.96 8.42
N ARG A 12 -0.64 -15.53 9.66
CA ARG A 12 -0.49 -14.13 10.11
C ARG A 12 0.78 -13.85 10.92
N LEU A 13 1.57 -14.89 11.23
CA LEU A 13 2.70 -14.78 12.17
C LEU A 13 4.07 -14.69 11.49
N SER A 14 4.22 -15.06 10.22
CA SER A 14 5.51 -15.02 9.51
C SER A 14 5.99 -13.60 9.15
N TRP A 15 5.10 -12.61 9.16
CA TRP A 15 5.47 -11.18 9.09
C TRP A 15 5.91 -10.59 10.43
N GLN A 16 5.69 -11.30 11.56
CA GLN A 16 5.83 -10.71 12.90
C GLN A 16 7.23 -10.84 13.52
N SER A 17 8.12 -11.66 12.98
CA SER A 17 9.44 -11.93 13.59
C SER A 17 10.58 -11.04 13.06
N ALA A 18 10.40 -10.31 11.96
CA ALA A 18 11.49 -9.51 11.35
C ALA A 18 11.57 -8.04 11.81
N LEU A 19 10.56 -7.51 12.54
CA LEU A 19 10.50 -6.07 12.90
C LEU A 19 10.38 -5.77 14.40
N ARG A 20 10.62 -6.75 15.29
CA ARG A 20 10.58 -6.51 16.74
C ARG A 20 11.95 -6.65 17.39
N ARG A 21 12.69 -5.53 17.44
CA ARG A 21 13.58 -5.25 18.57
C ARG A 21 13.09 -3.96 19.26
N PRO A 22 12.64 -4.01 20.52
CA PRO A 22 12.25 -2.80 21.23
C PRO A 22 13.51 -2.00 21.59
N PHE A 23 13.67 -0.83 20.97
CA PHE A 23 14.54 0.22 21.51
C PHE A 23 13.82 0.87 22.70
N ALA A 24 14.25 0.52 23.90
CA ALA A 24 13.87 1.23 25.12
C ALA A 24 14.61 2.58 25.15
N VAL A 25 13.90 3.67 24.90
CA VAL A 25 14.40 5.02 25.18
C VAL A 25 13.67 5.52 26.43
N ASN A 26 14.34 5.40 27.58
CA ASN A 26 13.94 6.01 28.84
C ASN A 26 14.10 7.53 28.74
N PHE A 27 13.03 8.27 28.49
CA PHE A 27 12.99 9.70 28.78
C PHE A 27 12.46 9.92 30.19
N SER A 28 13.39 9.98 31.15
CA SER A 28 13.16 10.57 32.46
C SER A 28 13.22 12.09 32.32
N CYS A 29 12.06 12.76 32.32
CA CYS A 29 11.99 14.20 32.52
C CYS A 29 11.55 14.48 33.95
N ARG A 30 12.51 14.53 34.88
CA ARG A 30 12.36 15.24 36.15
C ARG A 30 12.93 16.64 35.96
N ARG A 31 12.12 17.68 36.17
CA ARG A 31 12.31 18.68 37.23
C ARG A 31 11.33 19.86 37.06
N PHE A 32 10.74 20.20 38.20
CA PHE A 32 10.44 21.55 38.69
C PHE A 32 9.51 22.44 37.85
N CYS A 33 8.29 22.62 38.37
CA CYS A 33 7.84 23.96 38.75
C CYS A 33 6.85 23.86 39.92
N THR A 34 6.92 24.88 40.76
CA THR A 34 6.54 24.96 42.17
C THR A 34 5.05 25.20 42.42
N ASN A 35 4.59 24.65 43.54
CA ASN A 35 3.62 25.21 44.50
C ASN A 35 2.91 26.51 44.12
N VAL A 36 1.58 26.42 43.98
CA VAL A 36 0.67 27.41 44.56
C VAL A 36 -0.48 26.65 45.22
N GLN A 37 -0.49 26.69 46.55
CA GLN A 37 -1.62 26.31 47.38
C GLN A 37 -2.72 27.35 47.22
N ASN A 38 -3.97 26.91 47.05
CA ASN A 38 -5.11 27.72 47.45
C ASN A 38 -6.17 26.82 48.07
N HIS A 39 -6.23 26.87 49.40
CA HIS A 39 -7.32 26.38 50.22
C HIS A 39 -8.52 27.32 50.08
N GLN A 40 -9.68 26.84 49.65
CA GLN A 40 -10.97 27.36 50.10
C GLN A 40 -11.97 26.23 50.34
N ARG A 41 -12.87 26.51 51.28
CA ARG A 41 -13.56 25.58 52.18
C ARG A 41 -14.75 24.85 51.55
N LEU A 42 -14.98 23.68 52.14
CA LEU A 42 -16.22 22.92 52.23
C LEU A 42 -17.49 23.79 52.35
N SER A 43 -18.53 23.46 51.58
CA SER A 43 -19.89 23.41 52.11
C SER A 43 -20.79 22.43 51.33
N SER A 44 -21.34 21.49 52.09
CA SER A 44 -22.62 20.79 51.98
C SER A 44 -23.39 20.79 50.64
N THR A 45 -23.61 19.60 50.07
CA THR A 45 -24.86 18.83 50.18
C THR A 45 -24.86 17.71 49.13
N GLN A 46 -24.86 16.46 49.60
CA GLN A 46 -25.15 15.31 48.76
C GLN A 46 -26.64 15.32 48.40
N LYS A 47 -26.94 15.43 47.11
CA LYS A 47 -28.17 14.89 46.53
C LYS A 47 -27.76 13.92 45.44
N SER A 48 -27.89 12.64 45.75
CA SER A 48 -27.75 11.53 44.80
C SER A 48 -28.92 11.56 43.81
N HIS A 49 -28.73 12.24 42.68
CA HIS A 49 -29.48 11.94 41.48
C HIS A 49 -28.57 11.11 40.58
N THR A 50 -28.74 9.79 40.62
CA THR A 50 -28.18 8.87 39.64
C THR A 50 -28.97 9.05 38.34
N THR A 51 -28.70 10.15 37.64
CA THR A 51 -29.13 10.30 36.26
C THR A 51 -28.09 9.56 35.43
N LEU A 52 -28.44 8.37 34.93
CA LEU A 52 -27.65 7.71 33.89
C LEU A 52 -27.71 8.61 32.65
N SER A 53 -26.76 9.54 32.54
CA SER A 53 -26.55 10.28 31.31
C SER A 53 -25.89 9.33 30.33
N LEU A 54 -26.71 8.58 29.58
CA LEU A 54 -26.26 8.01 28.32
C LEU A 54 -26.02 9.19 27.39
N SER A 55 -24.79 9.73 27.41
CA SER A 55 -24.32 10.56 26.32
C SER A 55 -24.50 9.74 25.03
N PRO A 56 -25.10 10.27 23.97
CA PRO A 56 -25.12 9.58 22.69
C PRO A 56 -23.67 9.50 22.22
N THR A 57 -23.01 8.37 22.50
CA THR A 57 -21.73 8.06 21.87
C THR A 57 -22.07 7.79 20.41
N THR A 58 -21.93 8.82 19.57
CA THR A 58 -21.94 8.65 18.13
C THR A 58 -21.00 7.48 17.83
N PRO A 59 -21.48 6.39 17.20
CA PRO A 59 -20.63 5.24 16.95
C PRO A 59 -19.41 5.71 16.16
N THR A 60 -18.23 5.51 16.74
CA THR A 60 -16.96 5.93 16.13
C THR A 60 -16.78 5.11 14.86
N VAL A 61 -16.97 5.75 13.70
CA VAL A 61 -16.77 5.09 12.41
C VAL A 61 -15.30 4.72 12.28
N ARG A 62 -15.02 3.42 12.23
CA ARG A 62 -13.69 2.89 11.95
C ARG A 62 -13.46 2.76 10.46
N TYR A 63 -12.20 2.88 10.04
CA TYR A 63 -11.77 2.88 8.65
C TYR A 63 -10.74 1.80 8.39
N ARG A 64 -10.94 1.01 7.34
CA ARG A 64 -9.96 0.04 6.83
C ARG A 64 -9.17 0.68 5.69
N PRO A 65 -7.83 0.76 5.78
CA PRO A 65 -6.99 1.07 4.63
C PRO A 65 -7.14 -0.03 3.57
N VAL A 66 -7.36 0.36 2.32
CA VAL A 66 -7.50 -0.53 1.18
C VAL A 66 -6.73 0.04 0.01
N SER A 67 -5.97 -0.80 -0.68
CA SER A 67 -5.30 -0.44 -1.93
C SER A 67 -5.43 -1.53 -2.98
N PHE A 68 -5.46 -1.12 -4.24
CA PHE A 68 -5.32 -2.01 -5.39
C PHE A 68 -4.87 -1.23 -6.60
N TYR A 69 -4.34 -1.92 -7.60
CA TYR A 69 -4.27 -1.40 -8.96
C TYR A 69 -4.72 -2.46 -9.95
N ARG A 70 -5.20 -1.99 -11.09
CA ARG A 70 -5.56 -2.82 -12.24
C ARG A 70 -5.08 -2.12 -13.49
N LEU A 71 -4.16 -2.76 -14.20
CA LEU A 71 -3.72 -2.34 -15.52
C LEU A 71 -4.70 -2.91 -16.54
N THR A 72 -5.38 -2.02 -17.26
CA THR A 72 -6.34 -2.35 -18.31
C THR A 72 -6.43 -1.16 -19.26
N PRO A 73 -6.44 -1.35 -20.59
CA PRO A 73 -6.70 -0.26 -21.52
C PRO A 73 -8.06 0.38 -21.24
N LEU A 74 -8.08 1.70 -21.12
CA LEU A 74 -9.30 2.50 -20.95
C LEU A 74 -9.28 3.66 -21.95
N SER A 75 -10.39 3.85 -22.67
CA SER A 75 -10.55 5.02 -23.53
C SER A 75 -10.61 6.31 -22.68
N GLN A 76 -10.34 7.45 -23.32
CA GLN A 76 -10.43 8.76 -22.66
C GLN A 76 -11.84 9.00 -22.10
N GLU A 77 -12.88 8.69 -22.88
CA GLU A 77 -14.29 8.79 -22.47
C GLU A 77 -14.57 7.90 -21.25
N ARG A 78 -14.12 6.64 -21.27
CA ARG A 78 -14.34 5.70 -20.17
C ARG A 78 -13.68 6.18 -18.87
N VAL A 79 -12.49 6.76 -18.97
CA VAL A 79 -11.78 7.34 -17.82
C VAL A 79 -12.56 8.50 -17.20
N GLU A 80 -13.19 9.35 -18.02
CA GLU A 80 -14.00 10.47 -17.55
C GLU A 80 -15.28 10.01 -16.86
N GLU A 81 -15.97 9.01 -17.43
CA GLU A 81 -17.12 8.36 -16.82
C GLU A 81 -16.77 7.75 -15.46
N LEU A 82 -15.71 6.92 -15.42
CA LEU A 82 -15.25 6.25 -14.20
C LEU A 82 -14.87 7.27 -13.14
N ARG A 83 -14.18 8.35 -13.50
CA ARG A 83 -13.81 9.41 -12.56
C ARG A 83 -15.06 9.98 -11.87
N LYS A 84 -16.10 10.30 -12.64
CA LYS A 84 -17.34 10.85 -12.10
C LYS A 84 -18.07 9.82 -11.24
N GLN A 85 -18.29 8.61 -11.77
CA GLN A 85 -19.00 7.53 -11.08
C GLN A 85 -18.32 7.17 -9.74
N ILE A 86 -17.00 6.97 -9.75
CA ILE A 86 -16.21 6.65 -8.55
C ILE A 86 -16.27 7.80 -7.54
N PHE A 87 -16.07 9.05 -7.99
CA PHE A 87 -16.09 10.20 -7.08
C PHE A 87 -17.45 10.36 -6.41
N ASP A 88 -18.53 10.32 -7.19
CA ASP A 88 -19.90 10.50 -6.68
C ASP A 88 -20.27 9.38 -5.70
N GLN A 89 -19.98 8.12 -6.05
CA GLN A 89 -20.37 6.97 -5.23
C GLN A 89 -19.55 6.87 -3.93
N LEU A 90 -18.23 7.00 -4.01
CA LEU A 90 -17.36 6.89 -2.84
C LEU A 90 -17.55 8.06 -1.87
N THR A 91 -17.86 9.26 -2.37
CA THR A 91 -18.20 10.41 -1.52
C THR A 91 -19.46 10.15 -0.69
N LYS A 92 -20.52 9.59 -1.29
CA LYS A 92 -21.76 9.22 -0.58
C LYS A 92 -21.51 8.21 0.54
N TRP A 93 -20.52 7.34 0.36
CA TRP A 93 -20.15 6.30 1.32
C TRP A 93 -19.11 6.73 2.35
N GLY A 94 -18.71 8.02 2.36
CA GLY A 94 -17.72 8.53 3.31
C GLY A 94 -16.32 7.94 3.13
N VAL A 95 -16.01 7.41 1.94
CA VAL A 95 -14.68 6.90 1.60
C VAL A 95 -13.77 8.08 1.29
N VAL A 96 -12.55 8.04 1.84
CA VAL A 96 -11.50 9.03 1.57
C VAL A 96 -10.27 8.33 1.00
N GLY A 97 -9.48 9.01 0.20
CA GLY A 97 -8.42 8.33 -0.53
C GLY A 97 -7.89 9.10 -1.72
N ARG A 98 -6.97 8.46 -2.42
CA ARG A 98 -6.42 8.91 -3.69
C ARG A 98 -6.60 7.81 -4.72
N ILE A 99 -7.27 8.18 -5.81
CA ILE A 99 -7.52 7.29 -6.95
C ILE A 99 -6.98 7.98 -8.20
N TYR A 100 -6.18 7.24 -8.96
CA TYR A 100 -5.69 7.65 -10.25
C TYR A 100 -6.31 6.78 -11.34
N LEU A 101 -6.75 7.42 -12.41
CA LEU A 101 -7.18 6.78 -13.64
C LEU A 101 -6.25 7.25 -14.75
N ALA A 102 -5.91 6.36 -15.68
CA ALA A 102 -5.11 6.72 -16.84
C ALA A 102 -5.67 6.10 -18.13
N PRO A 103 -5.77 6.87 -19.22
CA PRO A 103 -6.22 6.39 -20.52
C PRO A 103 -5.13 5.58 -21.25
N GLU A 104 -5.50 4.95 -22.35
CA GLU A 104 -4.69 4.01 -23.14
C GLU A 104 -3.42 4.59 -23.79
N GLN A 105 -3.21 5.91 -23.76
CA GLN A 105 -2.00 6.53 -24.31
C GLN A 105 -0.72 6.22 -23.51
N GLY A 106 -0.81 5.42 -22.45
CA GLY A 106 0.35 4.90 -21.73
C GLY A 106 -0.04 3.80 -20.75
N ILE A 107 0.53 3.79 -19.54
CA ILE A 107 0.17 2.81 -18.50
C ILE A 107 -1.25 3.10 -17.99
N SER A 108 -2.22 2.44 -18.63
CA SER A 108 -3.65 2.65 -18.48
C SER A 108 -4.28 1.78 -17.38
N GLY A 109 -5.36 2.26 -16.81
CA GLY A 109 -6.17 1.55 -15.82
C GLY A 109 -6.46 2.40 -14.60
N ILE A 110 -6.46 1.76 -13.43
CA ILE A 110 -6.78 2.38 -12.13
C ILE A 110 -5.75 2.02 -11.06
N ASN A 111 -5.41 2.99 -10.21
CA ASN A 111 -4.63 2.80 -8.98
C ASN A 111 -5.34 3.49 -7.80
N CYS A 112 -5.67 2.71 -6.78
CA CYS A 112 -6.47 3.12 -5.64
C CYS A 112 -5.69 2.95 -4.34
N GLN A 113 -5.71 3.99 -3.51
CA GLN A 113 -5.31 3.95 -2.11
C GLN A 113 -6.37 4.71 -1.31
N MET A 114 -7.10 4.04 -0.44
CA MET A 114 -8.26 4.63 0.25
C MET A 114 -8.40 4.12 1.68
N ALA A 115 -9.14 4.86 2.49
CA ALA A 115 -9.63 4.45 3.79
C ALA A 115 -11.16 4.34 3.68
N VAL A 116 -11.66 3.12 3.86
CA VAL A 116 -13.08 2.78 3.67
C VAL A 116 -13.72 2.61 5.05
N PRO A 117 -14.86 3.26 5.35
CA PRO A 117 -15.62 2.91 6.55
C PRO A 117 -15.89 1.41 6.59
N VAL A 118 -15.56 0.73 7.69
CA VAL A 118 -15.54 -0.75 7.76
C VAL A 118 -16.88 -1.36 7.34
N HIS A 119 -18.00 -0.74 7.74
CA HIS A 119 -19.35 -1.20 7.38
C HIS A 119 -19.68 -1.05 5.89
N MET A 120 -18.93 -0.25 5.13
CA MET A 120 -19.08 -0.04 3.68
C MET A 120 -18.16 -0.90 2.83
N LEU A 121 -17.23 -1.66 3.43
CA LEU A 121 -16.27 -2.50 2.69
C LEU A 121 -16.95 -3.43 1.66
N PRO A 122 -18.02 -4.18 2.00
CA PRO A 122 -18.66 -5.06 1.01
C PRO A 122 -19.25 -4.28 -0.17
N MET A 123 -19.85 -3.12 0.09
CA MET A 123 -20.44 -2.27 -0.94
C MET A 123 -19.38 -1.68 -1.87
N VAL A 124 -18.24 -1.25 -1.32
CA VAL A 124 -17.10 -0.74 -2.11
C VAL A 124 -16.54 -1.84 -3.00
N ARG A 125 -16.35 -3.06 -2.48
CA ARG A 125 -15.87 -4.20 -3.26
C ARG A 125 -16.81 -4.52 -4.43
N HIS A 126 -18.09 -4.69 -4.11
CA HIS A 126 -19.12 -4.96 -5.10
C HIS A 126 -19.18 -3.88 -6.18
N PHE A 127 -19.11 -2.60 -5.81
CA PHE A 127 -19.11 -1.50 -6.77
C PHE A 127 -17.98 -1.61 -7.78
N PHE A 128 -16.74 -1.80 -7.31
CA PHE A 128 -15.57 -1.89 -8.20
C PHE A 128 -15.57 -3.16 -9.06
N GLU A 129 -16.12 -4.27 -8.58
CA GLU A 129 -16.32 -5.50 -9.37
C GLU A 129 -17.28 -5.29 -10.55
N HIS A 130 -18.22 -4.34 -10.44
CA HIS A 130 -19.23 -4.04 -11.46
C HIS A 130 -18.84 -2.90 -12.41
N LEU A 131 -17.63 -2.34 -12.30
CA LEU A 131 -17.14 -1.30 -13.21
C LEU A 131 -16.55 -1.84 -14.53
N ASP A 132 -16.60 -3.16 -14.73
CA ASP A 132 -16.07 -3.85 -15.91
C ASP A 132 -14.58 -3.54 -16.19
N MET A 133 -13.77 -3.61 -15.14
CA MET A 133 -12.31 -3.41 -15.21
C MET A 133 -11.54 -4.74 -15.06
N GLY A 134 -12.26 -5.87 -15.11
CA GLY A 134 -11.75 -7.20 -14.78
C GLY A 134 -11.57 -7.43 -13.27
N HIS A 135 -10.99 -8.58 -12.92
CA HIS A 135 -10.78 -8.97 -11.52
C HIS A 135 -9.83 -8.00 -10.78
N ILE A 136 -10.19 -7.64 -9.56
CA ILE A 136 -9.43 -6.72 -8.70
C ILE A 136 -8.99 -7.47 -7.45
N GLU A 137 -7.67 -7.55 -7.27
CA GLU A 137 -7.05 -8.04 -6.04
C GLU A 137 -6.81 -6.87 -5.09
N TYR A 138 -7.44 -6.96 -3.90
CA TYR A 138 -7.38 -5.93 -2.88
C TYR A 138 -6.36 -6.27 -1.81
N THR A 139 -5.54 -5.29 -1.45
CA THR A 139 -4.70 -5.33 -0.26
C THR A 139 -5.37 -4.51 0.83
N GLU A 140 -5.59 -5.12 2.00
CA GLU A 140 -6.20 -4.49 3.16
C GLU A 140 -5.17 -4.22 4.26
N GLY A 141 -5.31 -3.10 4.96
CA GLY A 141 -4.56 -2.82 6.18
C GLY A 141 -4.86 -3.86 7.27
N LEU A 142 -3.86 -4.12 8.12
CA LEU A 142 -3.97 -5.11 9.19
C LEU A 142 -4.97 -4.71 10.27
N ASP A 143 -5.06 -3.41 10.54
CA ASP A 143 -5.89 -2.81 11.58
C ASP A 143 -6.88 -1.83 10.98
N ASP A 144 -8.08 -1.71 11.57
CA ASP A 144 -8.91 -0.53 11.32
C ASP A 144 -8.47 0.62 12.21
N LEU A 145 -8.62 1.81 11.65
CA LEU A 145 -8.21 3.06 12.23
C LEU A 145 -9.44 3.84 12.71
N ASP A 146 -9.32 4.49 13.87
CA ASP A 146 -10.37 5.38 14.38
C ASP A 146 -10.40 6.72 13.62
N THR A 147 -9.36 7.00 12.83
CA THR A 147 -9.25 8.17 11.96
C THR A 147 -8.70 7.73 10.61
N PRO A 148 -9.26 8.18 9.47
CA PRO A 148 -8.80 7.75 8.17
C PRO A 148 -7.39 8.28 7.85
N CYS A 149 -6.59 7.49 7.14
CA CYS A 149 -5.25 7.88 6.70
C CYS A 149 -5.23 8.94 5.58
N PHE A 150 -6.40 9.35 5.08
CA PHE A 150 -6.55 10.41 4.08
C PHE A 150 -7.50 11.50 4.57
N ARG A 151 -7.14 12.77 4.30
CA ARG A 151 -7.98 13.92 4.67
C ARG A 151 -9.25 14.07 3.81
N LYS A 152 -9.19 13.66 2.54
CA LYS A 152 -10.31 13.77 1.58
C LYS A 152 -10.16 12.79 0.44
N LEU A 153 -11.26 12.50 -0.25
CA LEU A 153 -11.24 11.78 -1.52
C LEU A 153 -10.70 12.67 -2.64
N ARG A 154 -9.81 12.13 -3.47
CA ARG A 154 -9.38 12.72 -4.73
C ARG A 154 -9.37 11.65 -5.81
N VAL A 155 -10.13 11.86 -6.87
CA VAL A 155 -10.11 11.02 -8.08
C VAL A 155 -9.56 11.87 -9.23
N MET A 156 -8.38 11.50 -9.74
CA MET A 156 -7.63 12.30 -10.71
C MET A 156 -7.33 11.48 -11.96
N ILE A 157 -7.45 12.12 -13.11
CA ILE A 157 -6.97 11.57 -14.37
C ILE A 157 -5.49 11.93 -14.51
N LYS A 158 -4.67 10.94 -14.83
CA LYS A 158 -3.24 11.06 -15.06
C LYS A 158 -2.93 10.56 -16.47
N LYS A 159 -1.84 11.07 -17.06
CA LYS A 159 -1.35 10.58 -18.35
C LYS A 159 -0.89 9.11 -18.26
N ASN A 160 -0.34 8.72 -17.12
CA ASN A 160 0.17 7.39 -16.82
C ASN A 160 -0.05 7.09 -15.34
N LEU A 161 -0.36 5.84 -15.00
CA LEU A 161 -0.40 5.40 -13.59
C LEU A 161 1.00 5.35 -12.96
N VAL A 162 2.03 5.04 -13.76
CA VAL A 162 3.43 5.01 -13.33
C VAL A 162 4.27 5.84 -14.30
N ALA A 163 5.10 6.74 -13.77
CA ALA A 163 5.91 7.65 -14.56
C ALA A 163 7.19 6.97 -15.07
N ILE A 164 7.09 6.20 -16.14
CA ILE A 164 8.24 5.65 -16.88
C ILE A 164 8.78 6.68 -17.90
N LYS A 165 10.01 6.46 -18.40
CA LYS A 165 10.68 7.39 -19.34
C LYS A 165 10.07 7.35 -20.73
N ASP A 166 9.97 6.16 -21.28
CA ASP A 166 9.34 5.91 -22.57
C ASP A 166 7.85 5.69 -22.36
N VAL A 167 7.02 6.19 -23.27
CA VAL A 167 5.60 5.84 -23.25
C VAL A 167 5.51 4.37 -23.62
N LEU A 168 5.26 3.50 -22.65
CA LEU A 168 4.80 2.13 -22.93
C LEU A 168 3.28 2.20 -23.13
N PRO A 169 2.77 2.02 -24.35
CA PRO A 169 1.35 1.84 -24.57
C PRO A 169 0.84 0.67 -23.72
N ALA A 170 -0.41 0.75 -23.24
CA ALA A 170 -0.98 -0.30 -22.40
C ALA A 170 -0.89 -1.72 -23.02
N LYS A 171 -0.93 -1.81 -24.36
CA LYS A 171 -0.78 -3.07 -25.12
C LYS A 171 0.59 -3.73 -25.01
N GLU A 172 1.62 -2.99 -24.62
CA GLU A 172 3.01 -3.47 -24.45
C GLU A 172 3.33 -3.81 -22.99
N ILE A 173 2.35 -3.65 -22.08
CA ILE A 173 2.47 -4.10 -20.70
C ILE A 173 2.18 -5.59 -20.65
N GLU A 174 3.21 -6.38 -20.91
CA GLU A 174 3.18 -7.81 -20.65
C GLU A 174 3.52 -8.07 -19.18
N ILE A 175 2.59 -8.72 -18.47
CA ILE A 175 2.85 -9.26 -17.14
C ILE A 175 3.66 -10.54 -17.35
N GLN A 176 4.97 -10.47 -17.13
CA GLN A 176 5.88 -11.61 -17.17
C GLN A 176 5.63 -12.50 -15.94
N LYS A 177 4.66 -13.42 -16.03
CA LYS A 177 4.17 -14.22 -14.89
C LYS A 177 5.30 -15.00 -14.22
N GLU A 178 6.29 -15.43 -14.98
CA GLU A 178 7.46 -16.19 -14.55
C GLU A 178 8.40 -15.38 -13.63
N GLN A 179 8.25 -14.05 -13.63
CA GLN A 179 8.97 -13.13 -12.77
C GLN A 179 8.21 -12.80 -11.48
N HIS A 180 6.91 -13.15 -11.40
CA HIS A 180 6.08 -12.95 -10.24
C HIS A 180 6.09 -14.20 -9.35
N LEU A 181 6.74 -14.09 -8.19
CA LEU A 181 6.84 -15.16 -7.20
C LEU A 181 5.86 -14.91 -6.06
N ASP A 182 5.16 -15.94 -5.60
CA ASP A 182 4.40 -15.87 -4.34
C ASP A 182 5.30 -15.37 -3.20
N PRO A 183 4.80 -14.60 -2.21
CA PRO A 183 5.61 -14.08 -1.12
C PRO A 183 6.46 -15.12 -0.38
N GLU A 184 5.94 -16.35 -0.18
CA GLU A 184 6.71 -17.42 0.49
C GLU A 184 7.86 -17.88 -0.39
N GLU A 185 7.60 -18.06 -1.68
CA GLU A 185 8.60 -18.47 -2.66
C GLU A 185 9.67 -17.39 -2.88
N TRP A 186 9.25 -16.12 -2.94
CA TRP A 186 10.15 -14.98 -3.03
C TRP A 186 11.09 -14.92 -1.82
N HIS A 187 10.55 -15.08 -0.61
CA HIS A 187 11.36 -15.10 0.62
C HIS A 187 12.30 -16.30 0.66
N ARG A 188 11.81 -17.48 0.27
CA ARG A 188 12.60 -18.72 0.21
C ARG A 188 13.78 -18.59 -0.75
N GLN A 189 13.54 -18.20 -2.00
CA GLN A 189 14.60 -18.05 -2.99
C GLN A 189 15.63 -16.99 -2.58
N LEU A 190 15.18 -15.85 -2.06
CA LEU A 190 16.06 -14.78 -1.60
C LEU A 190 16.94 -15.26 -0.43
N THR A 191 16.37 -16.04 0.49
CA THR A 191 17.11 -16.60 1.64
C THR A 191 18.11 -17.66 1.21
N GLU A 192 17.74 -18.56 0.31
CA GLU A 192 18.60 -19.63 -0.20
C GLU A 192 19.78 -19.08 -1.02
N LYS A 193 19.55 -18.04 -1.81
CA LYS A 193 20.59 -17.39 -2.63
C LYS A 193 21.49 -16.47 -1.80
N GLY A 194 20.96 -15.87 -0.73
CA GLY A 194 21.71 -14.96 0.13
C GLY A 194 22.39 -13.85 -0.68
N SER A 195 23.72 -13.74 -0.56
CA SER A 195 24.52 -12.74 -1.26
C SER A 195 24.64 -12.95 -2.79
N ASP A 196 24.18 -14.09 -3.31
CA ASP A 196 24.13 -14.35 -4.75
C ASP A 196 22.94 -13.64 -5.43
N ALA A 197 21.91 -13.29 -4.65
CA ALA A 197 20.79 -12.49 -5.12
C ALA A 197 21.01 -10.99 -4.85
N VAL A 198 20.52 -10.15 -5.75
CA VAL A 198 20.53 -8.70 -5.58
C VAL A 198 19.12 -8.26 -5.21
N LEU A 199 18.95 -7.67 -4.02
CA LEU A 199 17.67 -7.14 -3.57
C LEU A 199 17.60 -5.62 -3.80
N VAL A 200 16.56 -5.14 -4.47
CA VAL A 200 16.38 -3.73 -4.83
C VAL A 200 15.03 -3.21 -4.32
N ASP A 201 15.08 -2.10 -3.59
CA ASP A 201 13.88 -1.36 -3.20
C ASP A 201 13.53 -0.33 -4.28
N MET A 202 12.44 -0.57 -5.01
CA MET A 202 11.96 0.32 -6.08
C MET A 202 11.07 1.46 -5.56
N ARG A 203 11.05 1.67 -4.24
CA ARG A 203 10.28 2.74 -3.59
C ARG A 203 11.06 4.06 -3.56
N ASN A 204 10.37 5.12 -3.15
CA ASN A 204 11.01 6.41 -2.97
C ASN A 204 11.91 6.38 -1.71
N HIS A 205 12.92 7.26 -1.65
CA HIS A 205 13.89 7.29 -0.55
C HIS A 205 13.25 7.34 0.85
N TYR A 206 12.17 8.13 1.02
CA TYR A 206 11.49 8.26 2.30
C TYR A 206 10.78 6.96 2.73
N GLU A 207 10.35 6.12 1.79
CA GLU A 207 9.72 4.82 2.11
C GLU A 207 10.77 3.82 2.60
N TYR A 208 11.96 3.85 2.00
CA TYR A 208 13.11 3.03 2.39
C TYR A 208 13.63 3.36 3.79
N ASP A 209 13.65 4.65 4.14
CA ASP A 209 14.17 5.14 5.42
C ASP A 209 13.24 4.80 6.60
N ILE A 210 11.92 4.67 6.35
CA ILE A 210 10.94 4.25 7.37
C ILE A 210 11.10 2.76 7.72
N GLY A 211 11.37 1.92 6.72
CA GLY A 211 11.51 0.48 6.90
C GLY A 211 11.68 -0.24 5.56
N ARG A 212 12.45 -1.32 5.56
CA ARG A 212 12.90 -2.03 4.36
C ARG A 212 13.28 -3.47 4.70
N PHE A 213 13.43 -4.31 3.68
CA PHE A 213 14.08 -5.60 3.85
C PHE A 213 15.59 -5.44 4.10
N ASP A 214 16.15 -6.34 4.90
CA ASP A 214 17.58 -6.36 5.17
C ASP A 214 18.36 -6.55 3.87
N HIS A 215 19.49 -5.83 3.76
CA HIS A 215 20.38 -5.84 2.58
C HIS A 215 19.75 -5.33 1.26
N ALA A 216 18.53 -4.76 1.29
CA ALA A 216 17.95 -4.12 0.12
C ALA A 216 18.79 -2.91 -0.31
N ILE A 217 19.11 -2.84 -1.60
CA ILE A 217 19.76 -1.69 -2.22
C ILE A 217 18.72 -0.58 -2.38
N LYS A 218 19.05 0.61 -1.87
CA LYS A 218 18.30 1.84 -2.11
C LYS A 218 18.64 2.37 -3.50
N MET A 219 17.62 2.70 -4.28
CA MET A 219 17.82 3.50 -5.49
C MET A 219 18.00 4.96 -5.07
N ASP A 220 19.24 5.44 -5.10
CA ASP A 220 19.61 6.79 -4.65
C ASP A 220 19.26 7.85 -5.72
N VAL A 221 17.97 8.01 -5.97
CA VAL A 221 17.41 8.86 -7.02
C VAL A 221 16.15 9.59 -6.54
N ASP A 222 15.87 10.76 -7.13
CA ASP A 222 14.71 11.57 -6.79
C ASP A 222 13.44 11.11 -7.51
N THR A 223 13.59 10.50 -8.69
CA THR A 223 12.48 10.08 -9.52
C THR A 223 12.53 8.59 -9.87
N PHE A 224 11.34 8.00 -10.02
CA PHE A 224 11.21 6.61 -10.48
C PHE A 224 11.88 6.39 -11.86
N ARG A 225 11.90 7.40 -12.72
CA ARG A 225 12.53 7.34 -14.04
C ARG A 225 14.04 7.15 -13.97
N GLU A 226 14.71 7.92 -13.11
CA GLU A 226 16.15 7.79 -12.88
C GLU A 226 16.47 6.43 -12.24
N GLY A 227 15.56 5.91 -11.41
CA GLY A 227 15.68 4.58 -10.83
C GLY A 227 15.71 3.47 -11.88
N LEU A 228 15.05 3.65 -13.02
CA LEU A 228 15.15 2.68 -14.12
C LEU A 228 16.55 2.66 -14.73
N ASP A 229 17.23 3.80 -14.89
CA ASP A 229 18.60 3.82 -15.45
C ASP A 229 19.61 3.13 -14.53
N GLU A 230 19.45 3.34 -13.23
CA GLU A 230 20.30 2.70 -12.23
C GLU A 230 20.05 1.19 -12.20
N LEU A 231 18.79 0.76 -12.31
CA LEU A 231 18.46 -0.67 -12.37
C LEU A 231 19.00 -1.31 -13.66
N GLU A 232 18.91 -0.60 -14.78
CA GLU A 232 19.48 -1.04 -16.06
C GLU A 232 20.99 -1.25 -15.97
N ARG A 233 21.73 -0.27 -15.42
CA ARG A 233 23.18 -0.40 -15.17
C ARG A 233 23.49 -1.56 -14.23
N MET A 234 22.68 -1.78 -13.21
CA MET A 234 22.84 -2.88 -12.27
C MET A 234 22.62 -4.25 -12.93
N MET A 235 21.60 -4.38 -13.78
CA MET A 235 21.34 -5.61 -14.55
C MET A 235 22.46 -5.90 -15.55
N LEU A 236 22.91 -4.88 -16.30
CA LEU A 236 23.94 -5.04 -17.33
C LEU A 236 25.32 -5.36 -16.74
N SER A 237 25.63 -4.84 -15.56
CA SER A 237 26.89 -5.15 -14.86
C SER A 237 26.89 -6.50 -14.16
N ARG A 238 25.73 -7.17 -14.04
CA ARG A 238 25.54 -8.43 -13.32
C ARG A 238 24.59 -9.38 -14.07
N PRO A 239 24.92 -9.75 -15.32
CA PRO A 239 24.00 -10.52 -16.17
C PRO A 239 23.66 -11.91 -15.58
N ASP A 240 24.57 -12.49 -14.80
CA ASP A 240 24.40 -13.83 -14.20
C ASP A 240 23.67 -13.80 -12.84
N LYS A 241 23.38 -12.61 -12.30
CA LYS A 241 22.73 -12.47 -11.00
C LYS A 241 21.24 -12.31 -11.17
N GLU A 242 20.47 -12.93 -10.29
CA GLU A 242 19.05 -12.63 -10.18
C GLU A 242 18.84 -11.36 -9.36
N ILE A 243 17.92 -10.51 -9.84
CA ILE A 243 17.58 -9.24 -9.21
C ILE A 243 16.16 -9.30 -8.71
N TYR A 244 16.03 -9.31 -7.39
CA TYR A 244 14.77 -9.29 -6.66
C TYR A 244 14.39 -7.85 -6.42
N MET A 245 13.21 -7.45 -6.89
CA MET A 245 12.68 -6.11 -6.66
C MET A 245 11.35 -6.15 -5.94
N TYR A 246 11.11 -5.13 -5.11
CA TYR A 246 9.83 -4.94 -4.43
C TYR A 246 9.42 -3.48 -4.41
N CYS A 247 8.13 -3.26 -4.26
CA CYS A 247 7.56 -1.96 -3.95
C CYS A 247 6.31 -2.15 -3.08
N THR A 248 5.72 -1.05 -2.63
CA THR A 248 4.63 -1.04 -1.64
C THR A 248 3.40 -1.86 -2.05
N GLY A 249 3.08 -1.90 -3.34
CA GLY A 249 1.87 -2.56 -3.82
C GLY A 249 1.98 -3.09 -5.22
N GLY A 250 3.17 -3.48 -5.68
CA GLY A 250 3.42 -4.19 -6.95
C GLY A 250 3.47 -3.34 -8.23
N ILE A 251 2.73 -2.23 -8.34
CA ILE A 251 2.53 -1.52 -9.63
C ILE A 251 3.84 -1.04 -10.28
N ARG A 252 4.80 -0.56 -9.46
CA ARG A 252 6.11 -0.11 -9.96
C ARG A 252 6.91 -1.28 -10.49
N CYS A 253 6.94 -2.41 -9.79
CA CYS A 253 7.64 -3.62 -10.21
C CYS A 253 7.06 -4.19 -11.52
N THR A 254 5.73 -4.24 -11.67
CA THR A 254 5.10 -4.66 -12.93
C THR A 254 5.49 -3.73 -14.07
N ALA A 255 5.39 -2.40 -13.88
CA ALA A 255 5.78 -1.44 -14.90
C ALA A 255 7.27 -1.56 -15.28
N THR A 256 8.16 -1.74 -14.30
CA THR A 256 9.60 -1.95 -14.50
C THR A 256 9.89 -3.23 -15.28
N SER A 257 9.25 -4.33 -14.93
CA SER A 257 9.40 -5.61 -15.63
C SER A 257 8.99 -5.49 -17.10
N SER A 258 7.80 -4.94 -17.37
CA SER A 258 7.34 -4.72 -18.76
C SER A 258 8.26 -3.75 -19.52
N TYR A 259 8.76 -2.70 -18.87
CA TYR A 259 9.71 -1.77 -19.47
C TYR A 259 10.98 -2.48 -19.97
N PHE A 260 11.57 -3.33 -19.13
CA PHE A 260 12.80 -4.03 -19.47
C PHE A 260 12.58 -5.19 -20.44
N ALA A 261 11.44 -5.88 -20.36
CA ALA A 261 11.06 -6.89 -21.33
C ALA A 261 10.98 -6.32 -22.76
N ASN A 262 10.38 -5.12 -22.93
CA ASN A 262 10.32 -4.44 -24.22
C ASN A 262 11.70 -4.00 -24.76
N LYS A 263 12.67 -3.77 -23.87
CA LYS A 263 14.08 -3.55 -24.24
C LYS A 263 14.84 -4.84 -24.56
N GLY A 264 14.20 -6.01 -24.43
CA GLY A 264 14.84 -7.31 -24.63
C GLY A 264 15.76 -7.73 -23.47
N ILE A 265 15.66 -7.09 -22.30
CA ILE A 265 16.45 -7.38 -21.10
C ILE A 265 15.56 -7.73 -19.90
N GLY A 266 16.17 -7.99 -18.74
CA GLY A 266 15.42 -8.18 -17.49
C GLY A 266 14.83 -9.57 -17.28
N LYS A 267 15.26 -10.60 -18.02
CA LYS A 267 14.86 -12.02 -17.78
C LYS A 267 15.21 -12.52 -16.37
N ASN A 268 16.23 -11.93 -15.76
CA ASN A 268 16.72 -12.21 -14.41
C ASN A 268 15.98 -11.43 -13.31
N LEU A 269 14.96 -10.62 -13.65
CA LEU A 269 14.13 -9.92 -12.67
C LEU A 269 13.16 -10.89 -11.97
N LYS A 270 13.08 -10.77 -10.65
CA LYS A 270 12.15 -11.48 -9.78
C LYS A 270 11.42 -10.46 -8.90
N MET A 271 10.11 -10.62 -8.71
CA MET A 271 9.34 -9.73 -7.84
C MET A 271 8.26 -10.50 -7.09
N ALA A 272 7.94 -10.05 -5.88
CA ALA A 272 6.86 -10.63 -5.12
C ALA A 272 5.51 -10.34 -5.79
N SER A 273 4.67 -11.36 -5.93
CA SER A 273 3.26 -11.19 -6.23
C SER A 273 2.53 -10.60 -5.02
N ARG A 274 1.31 -10.13 -5.26
CA ARG A 274 0.45 -9.56 -4.22
C ARG A 274 -0.27 -10.64 -3.42
#